data_AF-A0A5C2SFQ6-F1
#
_entry.id   AF-A0A5C2SFQ6-F1
#
_cell.length_a   1.000
_cell.length_b   1.000
_cell.length_c   1.000
_cell.angle_alpha   90.00
_cell.angle_beta   90.00
_cell.angle_gamma   90.00
#
_symmetry.space_group_name_H-M   'P 1'
#
loop_
_entity.id
_entity.type
_entity.pdbx_description
1 polymer ?
#
loop_
_entity_poly.entity_id
_entity_poly.type
_entity_poly.pdbx_seq_one_letter_code
_entity_poly.pdbx_strand_id
1 'polypeptide(L)'
;MTIEFTLFVDQWRQSFFALIPDEVRDRVSFVHTSLQQSNTTFDCIVSPANSFGRFDGGEVLAPADDLEALTRAAQTVLYQRWRGFAPPGTCTLIPLTGTPCHPNPYDCRYIALCPTMRFPSNVTWHKEIVYNCVWSLLVAIDEHNARAAEKDSGLAPIASVGMTGLATGVGRVSPAVCARQTALAFAHNQDAKNRPEKWSSLSWDDILEMPLNGRLPMDG
;
A
#
# COMPACT_ATOMS: atom_id res chain seq x y z
N MET A 1 -1.22 -27.44 14.34
CA MET A 1 -0.43 -27.37 13.10
C MET A 1 -0.72 -26.01 12.47
N THR A 2 0.13 -25.03 12.76
CA THR A 2 -0.09 -23.62 12.41
C THR A 2 0.94 -23.26 11.36
N ILE A 3 0.57 -23.47 10.09
CA ILE A 3 1.39 -23.19 8.91
C ILE A 3 0.57 -22.25 8.03
N GLU A 4 0.48 -20.98 8.39
CA GLU A 4 -0.12 -19.97 7.49
C GLU A 4 0.70 -18.66 7.44
N PHE A 5 1.45 -18.30 8.49
CA PHE A 5 2.21 -17.03 8.51
C PHE A 5 3.61 -17.09 7.86
N THR A 6 4.22 -18.27 7.69
CA THR A 6 5.53 -18.39 7.02
C THR A 6 5.40 -18.20 5.50
N LEU A 7 4.36 -18.78 4.90
CA LEU A 7 4.18 -18.81 3.45
C LEU A 7 4.06 -17.39 2.85
N PHE A 8 3.39 -16.46 3.53
CA PHE A 8 3.10 -15.14 2.95
C PHE A 8 4.37 -14.32 2.68
N VAL A 9 5.23 -14.20 3.68
CA VAL A 9 6.47 -13.42 3.57
C VAL A 9 7.46 -14.10 2.64
N ASP A 10 7.48 -15.43 2.59
CA ASP A 10 8.31 -16.17 1.64
C ASP A 10 7.88 -15.91 0.18
N GLN A 11 6.57 -15.81 -0.09
CA GLN A 11 6.08 -15.40 -1.42
C GLN A 11 6.52 -13.99 -1.80
N TRP A 12 6.54 -13.06 -0.84
CA TRP A 12 7.07 -11.70 -1.04
C TRP A 12 8.55 -11.72 -1.35
N ARG A 13 9.37 -12.42 -0.55
CA ARG A 13 10.82 -12.57 -0.79
C ARG A 13 11.09 -13.13 -2.19
N GLN A 14 10.39 -14.21 -2.56
CA GLN A 14 10.55 -14.85 -3.87
C GLN A 14 10.19 -13.90 -5.01
N SER A 15 9.04 -13.22 -4.92
CA SER A 15 8.58 -12.29 -5.97
C SER A 15 9.51 -11.08 -6.11
N PHE A 16 9.94 -10.48 -5.00
CA PHE A 16 10.84 -9.33 -5.01
C PHE A 16 12.24 -9.72 -5.50
N PHE A 17 12.74 -10.90 -5.15
CA PHE A 17 14.01 -11.40 -5.69
C PHE A 17 13.94 -11.62 -7.21
N ALA A 18 12.82 -12.15 -7.71
CA ALA A 18 12.67 -12.47 -9.13
C ALA A 18 12.42 -11.24 -10.01
N LEU A 19 11.74 -10.22 -9.51
CA LEU A 19 11.16 -9.14 -10.35
C LEU A 19 11.77 -7.76 -10.12
N ILE A 20 12.38 -7.52 -8.96
CA ILE A 20 12.83 -6.18 -8.58
C ILE A 20 14.35 -6.04 -8.76
N PRO A 21 14.83 -4.94 -9.41
CA PRO A 21 16.25 -4.61 -9.48
C PRO A 21 16.90 -4.49 -8.10
N ASP A 22 18.19 -4.83 -7.99
CA ASP A 22 18.90 -4.86 -6.70
C ASP A 22 18.83 -3.51 -5.94
N GLU A 23 18.87 -2.37 -6.64
CA GLU A 23 18.79 -1.03 -6.04
C GLU A 23 17.50 -0.81 -5.21
N VAL A 24 16.38 -1.37 -5.65
CA VAL A 24 15.09 -1.26 -4.94
C VAL A 24 15.00 -2.32 -3.85
N ARG A 25 15.64 -3.48 -4.03
CA ARG A 25 15.62 -4.58 -3.06
C ARG A 25 16.26 -4.18 -1.73
N ASP A 26 17.33 -3.38 -1.75
CA ASP A 26 18.00 -2.89 -0.55
C ASP A 26 17.13 -1.95 0.31
N ARG A 27 16.05 -1.41 -0.26
CA ARG A 27 15.10 -0.52 0.43
C ARG A 27 13.88 -1.26 0.99
N VAL A 28 13.82 -2.58 0.84
CA VAL A 28 12.68 -3.40 1.25
C VAL A 28 13.12 -4.41 2.30
N SER A 29 12.49 -4.37 3.46
CA SER A 29 12.67 -5.36 4.52
C SER A 29 11.40 -6.19 4.69
N PHE A 30 11.57 -7.49 4.94
CA PHE A 30 10.46 -8.41 5.18
C PHE A 30 10.48 -8.89 6.62
N VAL A 31 9.38 -8.64 7.34
CA VAL A 31 9.26 -8.97 8.77
C VAL A 31 8.14 -9.99 8.96
N HIS A 32 8.44 -11.12 9.60
CA HIS A 32 7.45 -12.13 9.96
C HIS A 32 6.83 -11.81 11.33
N THR A 33 6.00 -10.77 11.39
CA THR A 33 5.27 -10.40 12.60
C THR A 33 3.94 -9.75 12.25
N SER A 34 3.02 -9.69 13.20
CA SER A 34 1.85 -8.81 13.08
C SER A 34 2.23 -7.38 13.43
N LEU A 35 1.53 -6.39 12.88
CA LEU A 35 1.79 -4.98 13.19
C LEU A 35 1.67 -4.74 14.70
N GLN A 36 0.67 -5.34 15.35
CA GLN A 36 0.40 -5.27 16.79
C GLN A 36 1.54 -5.77 17.68
N GLN A 37 2.37 -6.69 17.16
CA GLN A 37 3.50 -7.26 17.88
C GLN A 37 4.83 -6.60 17.49
N SER A 38 4.81 -5.65 16.56
CA SER A 38 5.99 -4.92 16.11
C SER A 38 6.27 -3.74 17.03
N ASN A 39 7.53 -3.59 17.43
CA ASN A 39 8.04 -2.35 18.06
C ASN A 39 8.69 -1.41 17.03
N THR A 40 8.46 -1.65 15.73
CA THR A 40 9.03 -0.84 14.64
C THR A 40 8.14 0.37 14.38
N THR A 41 8.75 1.55 14.32
CA THR A 41 8.07 2.78 13.95
C THR A 41 8.01 2.94 12.43
N PHE A 42 6.96 3.59 11.94
CA PHE A 42 6.80 3.90 10.51
C PHE A 42 6.21 5.29 10.35
N ASP A 43 6.73 6.09 9.42
CA ASP A 43 6.14 7.38 9.08
C ASP A 43 4.73 7.22 8.51
N CYS A 44 4.51 6.13 7.78
CA CYS A 44 3.24 5.78 7.18
C CYS A 44 2.92 4.30 7.33
N ILE A 45 1.66 3.98 7.61
CA ILE A 45 1.16 2.61 7.59
C ILE A 45 0.10 2.47 6.49
N VAL A 46 0.23 1.42 5.68
CA VAL A 46 -0.74 1.08 4.64
C VAL A 46 -1.94 0.38 5.26
N SER A 47 -3.13 0.90 5.00
CA SER A 47 -4.38 0.28 5.42
C SER A 47 -5.16 -0.29 4.23
N PRO A 48 -5.30 -1.62 4.13
CA PRO A 48 -6.24 -2.23 3.19
C PRO A 48 -7.67 -1.95 3.66
N ALA A 49 -8.33 -0.99 3.01
CA ALA A 49 -9.62 -0.47 3.46
C ALA A 49 -10.77 -0.83 2.51
N ASN A 50 -11.98 -0.42 2.91
CA ASN A 50 -13.11 -0.25 2.01
C ASN A 50 -13.16 1.19 1.47
N SER A 51 -13.90 1.41 0.38
CA SER A 51 -14.03 2.72 -0.29
C SER A 51 -14.62 3.85 0.56
N PHE A 52 -15.25 3.54 1.70
CA PHE A 52 -15.88 4.53 2.58
C PHE A 52 -15.02 4.91 3.79
N GLY A 53 -13.78 4.42 3.84
CA GLY A 53 -12.83 4.75 4.89
C GLY A 53 -13.29 4.35 6.28
N ARG A 54 -14.05 3.25 6.39
CA ARG A 54 -14.47 2.68 7.67
C ARG A 54 -13.41 1.70 8.18
N PHE A 55 -12.92 1.91 9.39
CA PHE A 55 -11.82 1.15 9.98
C PHE A 55 -12.33 0.18 11.06
N ASP A 56 -13.15 -0.79 10.65
CA ASP A 56 -13.74 -1.79 11.58
C ASP A 56 -12.71 -2.80 12.16
N GLY A 57 -11.40 -2.59 11.91
CA GLY A 57 -10.28 -3.34 12.49
C GLY A 57 -8.99 -2.52 12.65
N GLY A 58 -9.08 -1.18 12.55
CA GLY A 58 -7.94 -0.25 12.64
C GLY A 58 -7.59 0.20 14.06
N GLU A 59 -7.99 -0.59 15.06
CA GLU A 59 -7.92 -0.26 16.49
C GLU A 59 -6.52 0.11 16.98
N VAL A 60 -5.48 -0.32 16.27
CA VAL A 60 -4.09 -0.17 16.70
C VAL A 60 -3.58 1.28 16.65
N LEU A 61 -4.27 2.16 15.93
CA LEU A 61 -3.91 3.59 15.82
C LEU A 61 -4.97 4.53 16.40
N ALA A 62 -6.15 3.99 16.72
CA ALA A 62 -7.19 4.75 17.40
C ALA A 62 -6.91 4.78 18.91
N PRO A 63 -7.24 5.88 19.60
CA PRO A 63 -7.17 5.92 21.05
C PRO A 63 -8.18 4.94 21.67
N ALA A 64 -7.83 4.35 22.81
CA ALA A 64 -8.61 3.28 23.43
C ALA A 64 -10.03 3.72 23.86
N ASP A 65 -10.23 5.01 24.12
CA ASP A 65 -11.50 5.63 24.51
C ASP A 65 -12.32 6.15 23.31
N ASP A 66 -11.76 6.13 22.09
CA ASP A 66 -12.44 6.60 20.87
C ASP A 66 -11.96 5.86 19.61
N LEU A 67 -12.43 4.62 19.48
CA LEU A 67 -12.08 3.72 18.37
C LEU A 67 -12.53 4.24 16.99
N GLU A 68 -13.49 5.17 16.93
CA GLU A 68 -13.98 5.75 15.68
C GLU A 68 -13.20 7.00 15.24
N ALA A 69 -12.23 7.48 16.04
CA ALA A 69 -11.42 8.66 15.71
C ALA A 69 -10.74 8.52 14.34
N LEU A 70 -10.19 7.33 14.05
CA LEU A 70 -9.50 7.06 12.79
C LEU A 70 -10.48 7.06 11.60
N THR A 71 -11.65 6.43 11.76
CA THR A 71 -12.73 6.46 10.75
C THR A 71 -13.11 7.91 10.43
N ARG A 72 -13.31 8.75 11.45
CA ARG A 72 -13.70 10.16 11.23
C ARG A 72 -12.59 10.95 10.53
N ALA A 73 -11.33 10.81 10.96
CA ALA A 73 -10.20 11.45 10.32
C ALA A 73 -10.09 11.06 8.84
N ALA A 74 -10.21 9.77 8.54
CA ALA A 74 -10.18 9.28 7.17
C ALA A 74 -11.36 9.80 6.35
N GLN A 75 -12.59 9.73 6.87
CA GLN A 75 -13.78 10.17 6.16
C GLN A 75 -13.79 11.68 5.88
N THR A 76 -13.23 12.51 6.77
CA THR A 76 -13.03 13.94 6.50
C THR A 76 -12.17 14.16 5.26
N VAL A 77 -11.02 13.46 5.17
CA VAL A 77 -10.12 13.57 4.01
C VAL A 77 -10.76 12.99 2.75
N LEU A 78 -11.43 11.84 2.86
CA LEU A 78 -12.14 11.23 1.75
C LEU A 78 -13.27 12.12 1.23
N TYR A 79 -13.96 12.86 2.10
CA TYR A 79 -14.98 13.82 1.67
C TYR A 79 -14.36 14.98 0.88
N GLN A 80 -13.26 15.54 1.36
CA GLN A 80 -12.58 16.63 0.69
C GLN A 80 -12.04 16.24 -0.68
N ARG A 81 -11.39 15.07 -0.78
CA ARG A 81 -10.74 14.60 -2.01
C ARG A 81 -11.71 13.90 -2.97
N TRP A 82 -12.57 13.05 -2.45
CA TRP A 82 -13.36 12.10 -3.24
C TRP A 82 -14.87 12.22 -3.03
N ARG A 83 -15.34 13.23 -2.30
CA ARG A 83 -16.75 13.36 -1.91
C ARG A 83 -17.29 12.13 -1.16
N GLY A 84 -16.41 11.44 -0.43
CA GLY A 84 -16.76 10.36 0.50
C GLY A 84 -16.59 8.95 -0.06
N PHE A 85 -16.16 8.78 -1.30
CA PHE A 85 -15.94 7.48 -1.94
C PHE A 85 -14.58 7.38 -2.62
N ALA A 86 -13.62 6.68 -2.00
CA ALA A 86 -12.34 6.38 -2.63
C ALA A 86 -12.47 5.16 -3.56
N PRO A 87 -12.27 5.29 -4.89
CA PRO A 87 -12.39 4.16 -5.81
C PRO A 87 -11.40 3.04 -5.47
N PRO A 88 -11.81 1.75 -5.53
CA PRO A 88 -10.89 0.64 -5.32
C PRO A 88 -9.67 0.71 -6.25
N GLY A 89 -8.49 0.38 -5.73
CA GLY A 89 -7.23 0.48 -6.49
C GLY A 89 -6.52 1.83 -6.38
N THR A 90 -7.04 2.77 -5.59
CA THR A 90 -6.39 4.07 -5.33
C THR A 90 -5.60 4.06 -4.01
N CYS A 91 -4.92 5.17 -3.71
CA CYS A 91 -4.34 5.45 -2.41
C CYS A 91 -4.69 6.90 -2.01
N THR A 92 -5.05 7.10 -0.75
CA THR A 92 -5.19 8.43 -0.15
C THR A 92 -4.43 8.49 1.16
N LEU A 93 -3.48 9.43 1.25
CA LEU A 93 -2.77 9.71 2.49
C LEU A 93 -3.67 10.48 3.46
N ILE A 94 -3.87 9.93 4.65
CA ILE A 94 -4.64 10.51 5.75
C ILE A 94 -3.62 10.99 6.80
N PRO A 95 -3.42 12.31 6.96
CA PRO A 95 -2.57 12.82 8.03
C PRO A 95 -3.19 12.53 9.40
N LEU A 96 -2.37 12.06 10.35
CA LEU A 96 -2.76 11.80 11.73
C LEU A 96 -2.35 12.93 12.68
N THR A 97 -1.31 13.69 12.35
CA THR A 97 -0.88 14.85 13.14
C THR A 97 -2.03 15.85 13.32
N GLY A 98 -2.30 16.25 14.56
CA GLY A 98 -3.42 17.13 14.90
C GLY A 98 -4.78 16.43 15.02
N THR A 99 -4.82 15.09 14.89
CA THR A 99 -6.00 14.27 15.18
C THR A 99 -5.82 13.53 16.51
N PRO A 100 -6.89 12.99 17.11
CA PRO A 100 -6.79 12.11 18.29
C PRO A 100 -5.99 10.82 18.06
N CYS A 101 -5.64 10.47 16.82
CA CYS A 101 -4.85 9.30 16.46
C CYS A 101 -3.32 9.54 16.49
N HIS A 102 -2.88 10.69 17.01
CA HIS A 102 -1.46 11.02 17.18
C HIS A 102 -1.22 11.75 18.53
N PRO A 103 -0.27 11.30 19.37
CA PRO A 103 0.69 10.21 19.14
C PRO A 103 0.03 8.82 19.15
N ASN A 104 0.66 7.84 18.49
CA ASN A 104 0.25 6.44 18.48
C ASN A 104 1.48 5.53 18.68
N PRO A 105 1.31 4.22 18.96
CA PRO A 105 2.42 3.32 19.31
C PRO A 105 3.53 3.18 18.26
N TYR A 106 3.31 3.60 17.01
CA TYR A 106 4.27 3.48 15.90
C TYR A 106 4.90 4.80 15.48
N ASP A 107 4.61 5.89 16.19
CA ASP A 107 4.96 7.27 15.77
C ASP A 107 4.48 7.60 14.35
N CYS A 108 3.36 6.98 13.96
CA CYS A 108 2.86 7.04 12.59
C CYS A 108 2.17 8.38 12.33
N ARG A 109 2.63 9.08 11.29
CA ARG A 109 2.13 10.40 10.90
C ARG A 109 1.07 10.32 9.80
N TYR A 110 1.05 9.23 9.03
CA TYR A 110 0.14 9.06 7.90
C TYR A 110 -0.45 7.65 7.81
N ILE A 111 -1.74 7.56 7.48
CA ILE A 111 -2.31 6.31 6.96
C ILE A 111 -2.42 6.40 5.44
N ALA A 112 -1.84 5.44 4.73
CA ALA A 112 -2.12 5.26 3.32
C ALA A 112 -3.35 4.36 3.15
N LEU A 113 -4.52 4.99 3.00
CA LEU A 113 -5.79 4.30 2.78
C LEU A 113 -5.83 3.77 1.35
N CYS A 114 -5.71 2.46 1.20
CA CYS A 114 -5.74 1.77 -0.10
C CYS A 114 -7.03 0.93 -0.16
N PRO A 115 -8.14 1.46 -0.71
CA PRO A 115 -9.38 0.70 -0.79
C PRO A 115 -9.20 -0.47 -1.77
N THR A 116 -9.35 -1.69 -1.26
CA THR A 116 -9.30 -2.91 -2.10
C THR A 116 -10.67 -3.36 -2.54
N MET A 117 -11.73 -2.74 -2.00
CA MET A 117 -13.12 -3.12 -2.22
C MET A 117 -14.05 -1.96 -1.87
N ARG A 118 -15.25 -1.93 -2.46
CA ARG A 118 -16.27 -0.94 -2.09
C ARG A 118 -16.78 -1.16 -0.67
N PHE A 119 -17.17 -2.39 -0.37
CA PHE A 119 -17.57 -2.88 0.95
C PHE A 119 -16.94 -4.27 1.15
N PRO A 120 -16.78 -4.73 2.40
CA PRO A 120 -16.21 -6.05 2.71
C PRO A 120 -16.80 -7.17 1.84
N SER A 121 -16.01 -7.68 0.88
CA SER A 121 -16.44 -8.71 -0.07
C SER A 121 -15.24 -9.39 -0.76
N ASN A 122 -15.48 -10.53 -1.41
CA ASN A 122 -14.49 -11.20 -2.25
C ASN A 122 -14.20 -10.35 -3.50
N VAL A 123 -12.92 -10.08 -3.78
CA VAL A 123 -12.47 -9.24 -4.90
C VAL A 123 -11.60 -9.99 -5.91
N THR A 124 -11.59 -11.32 -5.89
CA THR A 124 -10.82 -12.13 -6.85
C THR A 124 -11.25 -11.95 -8.32
N TRP A 125 -12.41 -11.32 -8.56
CA TRP A 125 -12.84 -10.85 -9.89
C TRP A 125 -12.01 -9.65 -10.38
N HIS A 126 -11.52 -8.81 -9.48
CA HIS A 126 -10.70 -7.64 -9.79
C HIS A 126 -9.24 -8.08 -9.90
N LYS A 127 -8.82 -8.47 -11.11
CA LYS A 127 -7.53 -9.13 -11.35
C LYS A 127 -6.30 -8.29 -11.04
N GLU A 128 -6.42 -6.97 -10.93
CA GLU A 128 -5.27 -6.07 -10.76
C GLU A 128 -5.37 -5.19 -9.50
N ILE A 129 -6.23 -5.58 -8.54
CA ILE A 129 -6.53 -4.70 -7.40
C ILE A 129 -5.32 -4.40 -6.52
N VAL A 130 -4.43 -5.39 -6.31
CA VAL A 130 -3.23 -5.21 -5.51
C VAL A 130 -2.23 -4.33 -6.27
N TYR A 131 -2.01 -4.60 -7.56
CA TYR A 131 -1.14 -3.79 -8.41
C TYR A 131 -1.56 -2.32 -8.40
N ASN A 132 -2.84 -2.03 -8.64
CA ASN A 132 -3.36 -0.67 -8.69
C ASN A 132 -3.18 0.06 -7.35
N CYS A 133 -3.52 -0.59 -6.23
CA CYS A 133 -3.32 0.00 -4.89
C CYS A 133 -1.84 0.31 -4.62
N VAL A 134 -0.93 -0.62 -4.91
CA VAL A 134 0.51 -0.43 -4.66
C VAL A 134 1.08 0.64 -5.58
N TRP A 135 0.71 0.65 -6.86
CA TRP A 135 1.11 1.71 -7.79
C TRP A 135 0.63 3.09 -7.31
N SER A 136 -0.65 3.19 -6.95
CA SER A 136 -1.21 4.44 -6.44
C SER A 136 -0.59 4.88 -5.12
N LEU A 137 -0.18 3.92 -4.27
CA LEU A 137 0.55 4.18 -3.03
C LEU A 137 1.91 4.83 -3.32
N LEU A 138 2.70 4.23 -4.22
CA LEU A 138 4.02 4.74 -4.59
C LEU A 138 3.92 6.16 -5.15
N VAL A 139 2.97 6.40 -6.07
CA VAL A 139 2.71 7.74 -6.61
C VAL A 139 2.33 8.74 -5.52
N ALA A 140 1.43 8.36 -4.60
CA ALA A 140 1.01 9.25 -3.51
C ALA A 140 2.17 9.63 -2.57
N ILE A 141 3.10 8.71 -2.31
CA ILE A 141 4.31 8.96 -1.53
C ILE A 141 5.27 9.86 -2.29
N ASP A 142 5.50 9.62 -3.58
CA ASP A 142 6.37 10.46 -4.41
C ASP A 142 5.86 11.91 -4.45
N GLU A 143 4.56 12.10 -4.69
CA GLU A 143 3.92 13.41 -4.67
C GLU A 143 4.04 14.10 -3.30
N HIS A 144 3.87 13.34 -2.22
CA HIS A 144 4.04 13.87 -0.86
C HIS A 144 5.48 14.30 -0.60
N ASN A 145 6.44 13.45 -0.94
CA ASN A 145 7.86 13.71 -0.71
C ASN A 145 8.37 14.86 -1.58
N ALA A 146 7.85 15.01 -2.81
CA ALA A 146 8.13 16.17 -3.64
C ALA A 146 7.64 17.47 -2.99
N ARG A 147 6.40 17.51 -2.47
CA ARG A 147 5.89 18.67 -1.71
C ARG A 147 6.69 18.93 -0.44
N ALA A 148 7.11 17.88 0.27
CA ALA A 148 7.93 18.02 1.47
C ALA A 148 9.31 18.63 1.18
N ALA A 149 9.85 18.40 -0.02
CA ALA A 149 11.12 18.98 -0.46
C ALA A 149 11.02 20.46 -0.86
N GLU A 150 9.80 21.01 -1.04
CA GLU A 150 9.61 22.43 -1.30
C GLU A 150 10.05 23.28 -0.10
N LYS A 151 10.68 24.42 -0.39
CA LYS A 151 11.10 25.36 0.64
C LYS A 151 9.87 25.86 1.40
N ASP A 152 9.96 25.87 2.73
CA ASP A 152 8.92 26.35 3.64
C ASP A 152 7.62 25.49 3.64
N SER A 153 7.66 24.25 3.12
CA SER A 153 6.50 23.34 3.12
C SER A 153 5.98 23.00 4.52
N GLY A 154 6.86 23.00 5.52
CA GLY A 154 6.56 22.55 6.88
C GLY A 154 6.25 21.05 7.00
N LEU A 155 6.40 20.29 5.90
CA LEU A 155 6.14 18.85 5.86
C LEU A 155 7.47 18.09 5.97
N ALA A 156 7.48 17.00 6.73
CA ALA A 156 8.60 16.06 6.70
C ALA A 156 8.28 14.89 5.75
N PRO A 157 9.27 14.38 5.01
CA PRO A 157 9.08 13.28 4.07
C PRO A 157 8.63 12.00 4.78
N ILE A 158 7.98 11.11 4.02
CA ILE A 158 7.70 9.74 4.40
C ILE A 158 8.92 8.92 3.97
N ALA A 159 9.72 8.47 4.94
CA ALA A 159 10.93 7.69 4.71
C ALA A 159 10.72 6.18 4.99
N SER A 160 9.71 5.84 5.81
CA SER A 160 9.42 4.48 6.21
C SER A 160 7.93 4.15 6.08
N VAL A 161 7.63 3.00 5.47
CA VAL A 161 6.24 2.55 5.23
C VAL A 161 6.06 1.12 5.74
N GLY A 162 5.09 0.92 6.64
CA GLY A 162 4.66 -0.39 7.08
C GLY A 162 3.49 -0.89 6.22
N MET A 163 3.61 -2.06 5.60
CA MET A 163 2.56 -2.62 4.73
C MET A 163 2.31 -4.09 5.04
N THR A 164 1.03 -4.48 5.02
CA THR A 164 0.58 -5.87 5.09
C THR A 164 0.03 -6.32 3.73
N GLY A 165 -0.30 -7.61 3.60
CA GLY A 165 -0.94 -8.13 2.40
C GLY A 165 -2.25 -7.43 2.06
N LEU A 166 -2.35 -6.88 0.84
CA LEU A 166 -3.56 -6.22 0.37
C LEU A 166 -4.56 -7.25 -0.17
N ALA A 167 -5.84 -7.09 0.20
CA ALA A 167 -6.97 -7.93 -0.24
C ALA A 167 -6.86 -9.43 0.10
N THR A 168 -5.94 -9.85 0.96
CA THR A 168 -5.67 -11.27 1.25
C THR A 168 -6.57 -11.87 2.34
N GLY A 169 -7.16 -11.02 3.18
CA GLY A 169 -8.19 -11.42 4.15
C GLY A 169 -9.58 -11.56 3.50
N VAL A 170 -10.48 -10.62 3.77
CA VAL A 170 -11.86 -10.61 3.23
C VAL A 170 -11.88 -10.67 1.70
N GLY A 171 -10.91 -10.03 1.05
CA GLY A 171 -10.82 -9.95 -0.42
C GLY A 171 -10.49 -11.28 -1.11
N ARG A 172 -9.99 -12.28 -0.38
CA ARG A 172 -9.62 -13.62 -0.87
C ARG A 172 -8.55 -13.66 -1.96
N VAL A 173 -7.78 -12.58 -2.17
CA VAL A 173 -6.61 -12.61 -3.06
C VAL A 173 -5.56 -13.52 -2.45
N SER A 174 -5.01 -14.46 -3.23
CA SER A 174 -4.00 -15.37 -2.68
C SER A 174 -2.70 -14.64 -2.31
N PRO A 175 -1.96 -15.11 -1.30
CA PRO A 175 -0.65 -14.55 -0.94
C PRO A 175 0.31 -14.42 -2.13
N ALA A 176 0.39 -15.43 -2.99
CA ALA A 176 1.23 -15.43 -4.17
C ALA A 176 0.84 -14.33 -5.18
N VAL A 177 -0.47 -14.16 -5.44
CA VAL A 177 -0.94 -13.09 -6.34
C VAL A 177 -0.66 -11.71 -5.73
N CYS A 178 -0.91 -11.53 -4.44
CA CYS A 178 -0.59 -10.28 -3.75
C CYS A 178 0.91 -9.97 -3.84
N ALA A 179 1.77 -10.93 -3.50
CA ALA A 179 3.22 -10.77 -3.55
C ALA A 179 3.72 -10.38 -4.95
N ARG A 180 3.26 -11.10 -5.97
CA ARG A 180 3.66 -10.89 -7.35
C ARG A 180 3.20 -9.52 -7.86
N GLN A 181 1.95 -9.13 -7.60
CA GLN A 181 1.45 -7.82 -8.03
C GLN A 181 2.10 -6.66 -7.30
N THR A 182 2.39 -6.80 -6.00
CA THR A 182 3.19 -5.81 -5.27
C THR A 182 4.56 -5.67 -5.93
N ALA A 183 5.28 -6.77 -6.16
CA ALA A 183 6.61 -6.73 -6.75
C ALA A 183 6.62 -6.08 -8.15
N LEU A 184 5.64 -6.43 -9.00
CA LEU A 184 5.49 -5.81 -10.32
C LEU A 184 5.21 -4.31 -10.23
N ALA A 185 4.34 -3.87 -9.31
CA ALA A 185 4.06 -2.44 -9.13
C ALA A 185 5.33 -1.66 -8.76
N PHE A 186 6.17 -2.19 -7.87
CA PHE A 186 7.46 -1.57 -7.55
C PHE A 186 8.41 -1.58 -8.76
N ALA A 187 8.56 -2.72 -9.44
CA ALA A 187 9.46 -2.84 -10.58
C ALA A 187 9.09 -1.86 -11.71
N HIS A 188 7.81 -1.86 -12.09
CA HIS A 188 7.29 -0.97 -13.12
C HIS A 188 7.36 0.51 -12.69
N ASN A 189 7.10 0.84 -11.41
CA ASN A 189 7.16 2.23 -10.94
C ASN A 189 8.61 2.75 -10.95
N GLN A 190 9.57 1.92 -10.52
CA GLN A 190 10.99 2.25 -10.64
C GLN A 190 11.39 2.42 -12.11
N ASP A 191 10.91 1.55 -12.98
CA ASP A 191 11.16 1.66 -14.41
C ASP A 191 10.63 2.96 -15.00
N ALA A 192 9.43 3.38 -14.58
CA ALA A 192 8.82 4.65 -14.96
C ALA A 192 9.65 5.86 -14.54
N LYS A 193 10.27 5.81 -13.36
CA LYS A 193 11.18 6.84 -12.87
C LYS A 193 12.48 6.90 -13.67
N ASN A 194 13.00 5.74 -14.07
CA ASN A 194 14.27 5.63 -14.78
C ASN A 194 14.16 5.93 -16.28
N ARG A 195 12.97 5.76 -16.88
CA ARG A 195 12.71 5.92 -18.33
C ARG A 195 11.50 6.82 -18.61
N PRO A 196 11.51 8.10 -18.18
CA PRO A 196 10.37 9.00 -18.32
C PRO A 196 9.96 9.23 -19.77
N GLU A 197 10.90 9.24 -20.71
CA GLU A 197 10.64 9.37 -22.15
C GLU A 197 9.83 8.20 -22.70
N LYS A 198 10.07 6.96 -22.22
CA LYS A 198 9.25 5.80 -22.58
C LYS A 198 7.87 5.89 -21.96
N TRP A 199 7.81 6.09 -20.64
CA TRP A 199 6.56 5.98 -19.87
C TRP A 199 5.59 7.14 -20.10
N SER A 200 6.06 8.28 -20.60
CA SER A 200 5.21 9.40 -21.00
C SER A 200 4.59 9.24 -22.40
N SER A 201 4.98 8.22 -23.17
CA SER A 201 4.47 7.98 -24.54
C SER A 201 4.44 6.50 -24.94
N LEU A 202 3.93 5.62 -24.06
CA LEU A 202 3.87 4.18 -24.32
C LEU A 202 3.01 3.84 -25.56
N SER A 203 3.52 2.93 -26.39
CA SER A 203 2.76 2.30 -27.46
C SER A 203 1.96 1.08 -26.94
N TRP A 204 1.07 0.53 -27.77
CA TRP A 204 0.40 -0.73 -27.44
C TRP A 204 1.37 -1.90 -27.27
N ASP A 205 2.44 -1.95 -28.07
CA ASP A 205 3.45 -3.00 -27.97
C ASP A 205 4.18 -2.92 -26.63
N ASP A 206 4.55 -1.72 -26.19
CA ASP A 206 5.17 -1.52 -24.87
C ASP A 206 4.25 -1.99 -23.73
N ILE A 207 2.94 -1.74 -23.84
CA ILE A 207 1.95 -2.11 -22.81
C ILE A 207 1.76 -3.63 -22.78
N LEU A 208 1.73 -4.29 -23.94
CA LEU A 208 1.57 -5.75 -24.03
C LEU A 208 2.77 -6.52 -23.46
N GLU A 209 3.95 -5.91 -23.45
CA GLU A 209 5.15 -6.46 -22.80
C GLU A 209 5.13 -6.38 -21.26
N MET A 210 4.10 -5.78 -20.65
CA MET A 210 3.95 -5.63 -19.19
C MET A 210 2.87 -6.56 -18.59
N PRO A 211 2.84 -7.89 -18.85
CA PRO A 211 1.75 -8.74 -18.42
C PRO A 211 1.73 -8.94 -16.90
N LEU A 212 0.68 -8.42 -16.26
CA LEU A 212 0.42 -8.62 -14.83
C LEU A 212 -0.02 -10.04 -14.46
N ASN A 213 -0.22 -10.95 -15.42
CA ASN A 213 -0.65 -12.33 -15.16
C ASN A 213 0.19 -13.39 -15.91
N GLY A 214 1.37 -13.01 -16.44
CA GLY A 214 2.30 -13.98 -17.05
C GLY A 214 2.90 -14.94 -16.03
N ARG A 215 3.15 -16.20 -16.41
CA ARG A 215 3.89 -17.14 -15.55
C ARG A 215 5.27 -16.57 -15.24
N LEU A 216 5.67 -16.60 -13.98
CA LEU A 216 7.07 -16.39 -13.62
C LEU A 216 7.89 -17.57 -14.14
N PRO A 217 9.19 -17.38 -14.44
CA PRO A 217 10.09 -18.48 -14.81
C PRO A 217 10.09 -19.65 -13.81
N MET A 218 9.65 -19.39 -12.58
CA MET A 218 9.61 -20.32 -11.46
C MET A 218 8.25 -21.03 -11.29
N ASP A 219 7.24 -20.73 -12.11
CA ASP A 219 5.90 -21.36 -12.06
C ASP A 219 5.87 -22.74 -12.78
N GLY A 220 7.02 -23.40 -12.87
CA GLY A 220 7.24 -24.69 -13.54
C GLY A 220 7.15 -25.88 -12.59
#